data_AF-A0A835UU66-F1
#
_entry.id   AF-A0A835UU66-F1
#
_cell.length_a   1.000
_cell.length_b   1.000
_cell.length_c   1.000
_cell.angle_alpha   90.00
_cell.angle_beta   90.00
_cell.angle_gamma   90.00
#
_symmetry.space_group_name_H-M   'P 1'
#
loop_
_entity.id
_entity.type
_entity.pdbx_description
1 polymer ?
#
loop_
_entity_poly.entity_id
_entity_poly.type
_entity_poly.pdbx_seq_one_letter_code
_entity_poly.pdbx_strand_id
1 'polypeptide(L)'
;MDLHSSSCPLRWHGVSGYPTMKFFPKSNKIGEHYVGGHDLSSLVTFINERAVKIADTDGQLTSQFRHASEGISCAASDEQKTMLSRMDEQVKNLEGSMARFSNIYLKIAKSFMEKGPNYPKKEIKRLQRILEQSINAVKADELVIKKNILSTFAA
;
A
#
# COMPACT_ATOMS: atom_id res chain seq x y z
N MET A 1 13.97 45.97 7.51
CA MET A 1 13.61 45.02 6.43
C MET A 1 14.14 43.67 6.86
N ASP A 2 13.30 42.88 7.53
CA ASP A 2 13.74 41.76 8.36
C ASP A 2 14.04 40.50 7.52
N LEU A 3 15.32 40.14 7.49
CA LEU A 3 15.90 38.94 6.87
C LEU A 3 15.46 37.61 7.51
N HIS A 4 14.51 37.63 8.46
CA HIS A 4 13.99 36.42 9.12
C HIS A 4 12.68 35.90 8.50
N SER A 5 12.04 36.60 7.56
CA SER A 5 10.80 36.11 6.93
C SER A 5 11.03 35.06 5.82
N SER A 6 12.29 34.84 5.39
CA SER A 6 12.65 34.04 4.22
C SER A 6 13.07 32.59 4.52
N SER A 7 12.97 32.14 5.77
CA SER A 7 13.40 30.80 6.20
C SER A 7 12.29 29.93 6.79
N CYS A 8 11.01 30.32 6.66
CA CYS A 8 9.88 29.56 7.18
C CYS A 8 9.13 28.80 6.06
N PRO A 9 9.27 27.47 5.95
CA PRO A 9 8.64 26.67 4.87
C PRO A 9 7.11 26.79 4.83
N LEU A 10 6.48 27.01 5.99
CA LEU A 10 5.02 27.07 6.12
C LEU A 10 4.41 28.26 5.36
N ARG A 11 5.11 29.40 5.36
CA ARG A 11 4.62 30.64 4.71
C ARG A 11 4.66 30.53 3.19
N TRP A 12 5.66 29.84 2.63
CA TRP A 12 5.75 29.56 1.19
C TRP A 12 4.64 28.65 0.68
N HIS A 13 4.14 27.75 1.52
CA HIS A 13 3.05 26.85 1.15
C HIS A 13 1.65 27.39 1.48
N GLY A 14 1.55 28.64 1.96
CA GLY A 14 0.27 29.31 2.23
C GLY A 14 -0.46 28.78 3.46
N VAL A 15 0.26 28.22 4.44
CA VAL A 15 -0.34 27.72 5.69
C VAL A 15 -0.57 28.91 6.63
N SER A 16 -1.85 29.27 6.85
CA SER A 16 -2.25 30.39 7.71
C SER A 16 -2.81 29.96 9.08
N GLY A 17 -3.11 28.68 9.28
CA GLY A 17 -3.65 28.13 10.54
C GLY A 17 -3.56 26.61 10.61
N TYR A 18 -3.69 26.04 11.81
CA TYR A 18 -3.68 24.59 12.04
C TYR A 18 -5.09 24.07 12.36
N PRO A 19 -5.42 22.83 11.97
CA PRO A 19 -4.68 21.95 11.06
C PRO A 19 -4.90 22.32 9.58
N THR A 20 -3.83 22.53 8.82
CA THR A 20 -3.87 22.62 7.35
C THR A 20 -3.19 21.39 6.75
N MET A 21 -3.89 20.66 5.88
CA MET A 21 -3.33 19.51 5.16
C MET A 21 -3.07 19.88 3.70
N LYS A 22 -1.87 19.55 3.19
CA LYS A 22 -1.46 19.81 1.81
C LYS A 22 -0.76 18.60 1.24
N PHE A 23 -1.16 18.17 0.04
CA PHE A 23 -0.66 16.99 -0.63
C PHE A 23 0.33 17.34 -1.73
N PHE A 24 1.49 16.68 -1.76
CA PHE A 24 2.57 16.98 -2.70
C PHE A 24 2.87 15.75 -3.56
N PRO A 25 2.29 15.63 -4.77
CA PRO A 25 2.66 14.55 -5.68
C PRO A 25 4.06 14.78 -6.26
N LYS A 26 4.71 13.71 -6.72
CA LYS A 26 6.10 13.75 -7.24
C LYS A 26 6.32 14.78 -8.36
N SER A 27 5.27 15.07 -9.14
CA SER A 27 5.27 16.06 -10.23
C SER A 27 4.94 17.49 -9.80
N ASN A 28 4.42 17.72 -8.59
CA ASN A 28 3.98 19.05 -8.14
C ASN A 28 4.54 19.41 -6.75
N LYS A 29 5.53 20.30 -6.74
CA LYS A 29 6.14 20.84 -5.51
C LYS A 29 5.37 21.99 -4.87
N ILE A 30 4.36 22.55 -5.54
CA ILE A 30 3.50 23.63 -5.02
C ILE A 30 2.55 23.07 -3.95
N GLY A 31 2.14 21.81 -4.14
CA GLY A 31 1.21 21.08 -3.28
C GLY A 31 -0.23 21.50 -3.50
N GLU A 32 -1.15 20.59 -3.23
CA GLU A 32 -2.58 20.74 -3.39
C GLU A 32 -3.25 20.80 -2.03
N HIS A 33 -4.17 21.75 -1.83
CA HIS A 33 -4.86 21.87 -0.56
C HIS A 33 -5.81 20.69 -0.38
N TYR A 34 -5.75 20.04 0.78
CA TYR A 34 -6.74 19.04 1.15
C TYR A 34 -7.98 19.77 1.66
N VAL A 35 -9.06 19.71 0.89
CA VAL A 35 -10.36 20.32 1.22
C VAL A 35 -11.38 19.26 1.64
N GLY A 36 -10.93 18.03 1.92
CA GLY A 36 -11.78 16.93 2.33
C GLY A 36 -12.16 16.97 3.82
N GLY A 37 -13.04 16.06 4.24
CA GLY A 37 -13.44 15.91 5.64
C GLY A 37 -12.28 15.55 6.56
N HIS A 38 -12.38 15.90 7.85
CA HIS A 38 -11.36 15.55 8.85
C HIS A 38 -11.43 14.10 9.35
N ASP A 39 -12.22 13.25 8.69
CA ASP A 39 -12.35 11.83 9.00
C ASP A 39 -11.36 10.98 8.19
N LEU A 40 -11.01 9.81 8.74
CA LEU A 40 -10.07 8.88 8.13
C LEU A 40 -10.52 8.43 6.73
N SER A 41 -11.83 8.27 6.52
CA SER A 41 -12.38 7.81 5.26
C SER A 41 -12.15 8.83 4.14
N SER A 42 -12.45 10.10 4.40
CA SER A 42 -12.22 11.22 3.48
C SER A 42 -10.74 11.37 3.14
N LEU A 43 -9.83 11.14 4.08
CA LEU A 43 -8.39 11.24 3.83
C LEU A 43 -7.88 10.08 2.97
N VAL A 44 -8.32 8.86 3.26
CA VAL A 44 -7.94 7.66 2.51
C VAL A 44 -8.46 7.73 1.08
N THR A 45 -9.71 8.13 0.86
CA THR A 45 -10.26 8.35 -0.49
C THR A 45 -9.43 9.36 -1.28
N PHE A 46 -9.11 10.50 -0.68
CA PHE A 46 -8.33 11.54 -1.34
C PHE A 46 -6.92 11.07 -1.71
N ILE A 47 -6.23 10.35 -0.82
CA ILE A 47 -4.90 9.78 -1.12
C ILE A 47 -5.02 8.74 -2.23
N ASN A 48 -6.04 7.89 -2.20
CA ASN A 48 -6.26 6.86 -3.23
C ASN A 48 -6.61 7.44 -4.61
N GLU A 49 -7.22 8.61 -4.70
CA GLU A 49 -7.49 9.28 -5.97
C GLU A 49 -6.24 9.90 -6.59
N ARG A 50 -5.26 10.29 -5.76
CA ARG A 50 -4.07 11.04 -6.19
C ARG A 50 -2.77 10.24 -6.15
N ALA A 51 -2.77 9.10 -5.47
CA ALA A 51 -1.70 8.11 -5.43
C ALA A 51 -2.21 6.76 -5.99
N VAL A 52 -1.31 5.79 -6.17
CA VAL A 52 -1.72 4.43 -6.55
C VAL A 52 -2.72 3.92 -5.51
N LYS A 53 -3.89 3.40 -5.93
CA LYS A 53 -4.94 2.86 -5.04
C LYS A 53 -4.46 1.59 -4.35
N ILE A 54 -3.95 1.68 -3.13
CA ILE A 54 -3.37 0.52 -2.43
C ILE A 54 -4.21 0.07 -1.23
N ALA A 55 -4.91 0.96 -0.52
CA ALA A 55 -5.58 0.61 0.73
C ALA A 55 -6.88 1.39 0.99
N ASP A 56 -7.91 0.71 1.48
CA ASP A 56 -9.19 1.21 1.98
C ASP A 56 -9.04 1.76 3.41
N THR A 57 -10.11 2.32 3.94
CA THR A 57 -10.23 2.99 5.24
C THR A 57 -9.82 2.11 6.43
N ASP A 58 -9.99 0.79 6.30
CA ASP A 58 -9.56 -0.23 7.26
C ASP A 58 -8.12 -0.75 7.01
N GLY A 59 -7.39 -0.14 6.08
CA GLY A 59 -6.05 -0.58 5.64
C GLY A 59 -6.05 -1.78 4.68
N GLN A 60 -7.23 -2.21 4.21
CA GLN A 60 -7.40 -3.37 3.32
C GLN A 60 -7.17 -3.01 1.85
N LEU A 61 -6.67 -3.92 1.01
CA LEU A 61 -6.46 -3.60 -0.42
C LEU A 61 -7.79 -3.30 -1.14
N THR A 62 -7.79 -2.28 -2.01
CA THR A 62 -9.00 -1.88 -2.76
C THR A 62 -9.47 -2.98 -3.73
N SER A 63 -10.76 -2.93 -4.12
CA SER A 63 -11.40 -3.92 -5.01
C SER A 63 -10.69 -4.12 -6.35
N GLN A 64 -9.99 -3.12 -6.87
CA GLN A 64 -9.21 -3.23 -8.10
C GLN A 64 -8.01 -4.19 -7.95
N PHE A 65 -7.33 -4.16 -6.80
CA PHE A 65 -6.27 -5.11 -6.47
C PHE A 65 -6.84 -6.51 -6.20
N ARG A 66 -8.04 -6.59 -5.62
CA ARG A 66 -8.77 -7.84 -5.40
C ARG A 66 -9.03 -8.59 -6.71
N HIS A 67 -9.46 -7.90 -7.76
CA HIS A 67 -9.67 -8.50 -9.08
C HIS A 67 -8.37 -8.99 -9.74
N ALA A 68 -7.25 -8.30 -9.53
CA ALA A 68 -5.94 -8.78 -9.98
C ALA A 68 -5.54 -10.09 -9.26
N SER A 69 -5.84 -10.22 -7.96
CA SER A 69 -5.60 -11.47 -7.24
C SER A 69 -6.57 -12.59 -7.60
N GLU A 70 -7.84 -12.29 -7.92
CA GLU A 70 -8.81 -13.26 -8.44
C GLU A 70 -8.36 -13.81 -9.80
N GLY A 71 -7.89 -12.94 -10.70
CA GLY A 71 -7.31 -13.36 -11.98
C GLY A 71 -6.10 -14.29 -11.80
N ILE A 72 -5.27 -14.03 -10.79
CA ILE A 72 -4.17 -14.94 -10.41
C ILE A 72 -4.70 -16.22 -9.77
N SER A 73 -5.81 -16.21 -9.02
CA SER A 73 -6.34 -17.44 -8.41
C SER A 73 -7.13 -18.34 -9.39
N CYS A 74 -7.74 -17.74 -10.42
CA CYS A 74 -8.63 -18.44 -11.36
C CYS A 74 -7.97 -18.87 -12.68
N ALA A 75 -6.79 -18.32 -13.03
CA ALA A 75 -6.07 -18.70 -14.25
C ALA A 75 -5.47 -20.12 -14.19
N ALA A 76 -5.19 -20.72 -15.34
CA ALA A 76 -4.48 -22.01 -15.38
C ALA A 76 -3.03 -21.85 -14.85
N SER A 77 -2.46 -22.92 -14.28
CA SER A 77 -1.12 -22.94 -13.64
C SER A 77 -0.01 -22.30 -14.50
N ASP A 78 -0.07 -22.49 -15.82
CA ASP A 78 0.95 -21.97 -16.73
C ASP A 78 0.74 -20.48 -17.09
N GLU A 79 -0.52 -20.02 -17.16
CA GLU A 79 -0.82 -18.59 -17.32
C GLU A 79 -0.41 -17.80 -16.07
N GLN A 80 -0.65 -18.35 -14.87
CA GLN A 80 -0.22 -17.78 -13.59
C GLN A 80 1.31 -17.58 -13.55
N LYS A 81 2.09 -18.55 -14.04
CA LYS A 81 3.56 -18.43 -14.13
C LYS A 81 3.99 -17.32 -15.09
N THR A 82 3.34 -17.19 -16.25
CA THR A 82 3.65 -16.14 -17.23
C THR A 82 3.31 -14.74 -16.73
N MET A 83 2.27 -14.59 -15.91
CA MET A 83 1.93 -13.33 -15.27
C MET A 83 2.92 -12.97 -14.17
N LEU A 84 3.35 -13.96 -13.36
CA LEU A 84 4.35 -13.76 -12.32
C LEU A 84 5.72 -13.34 -12.89
N SER A 85 6.15 -13.90 -14.02
CA SER A 85 7.42 -13.50 -14.65
C SER A 85 7.38 -12.07 -15.20
N ARG A 86 6.28 -11.67 -15.83
CA ARG A 86 6.06 -10.28 -16.27
C ARG A 86 6.04 -9.30 -15.08
N MET A 87 5.40 -9.69 -13.98
CA MET A 87 5.40 -8.89 -12.76
C MET A 87 6.80 -8.82 -12.12
N ASP A 88 7.56 -9.92 -12.07
CA ASP A 88 8.95 -9.93 -11.59
C ASP A 88 9.83 -8.95 -12.39
N GLU A 89 9.67 -8.90 -13.72
CA GLU A 89 10.39 -7.94 -14.57
C GLU A 89 9.99 -6.49 -14.32
N GLN A 90 8.69 -6.22 -14.18
CA GLN A 90 8.19 -4.88 -13.87
C GLN A 90 8.69 -4.40 -12.51
N VAL A 91 8.78 -5.29 -11.52
CA VAL A 91 9.24 -4.95 -10.17
C VAL A 91 10.73 -4.61 -10.11
N LYS A 92 11.57 -5.15 -11.00
CA LYS A 92 12.99 -4.78 -11.10
C LYS A 92 13.19 -3.30 -11.46
N ASN A 93 12.22 -2.70 -12.16
CA ASN A 93 12.27 -1.29 -12.57
C ASN A 93 11.60 -0.35 -11.55
N LEU A 94 11.04 -0.89 -10.46
CA LEU A 94 10.44 -0.10 -9.39
C LEU A 94 11.48 0.17 -8.30
N GLU A 95 11.42 1.37 -7.73
CA GLU A 95 12.25 1.77 -6.60
C GLU A 95 11.41 2.19 -5.39
N GLY A 96 12.06 2.24 -4.23
CA GLY A 96 11.46 2.72 -2.99
C GLY A 96 10.36 1.82 -2.43
N SER A 97 9.34 2.44 -1.84
CA SER A 97 8.26 1.71 -1.15
C SER A 97 7.43 0.84 -2.11
N MET A 98 7.22 1.27 -3.36
CA MET A 98 6.48 0.48 -4.37
C MET A 98 7.17 -0.84 -4.70
N ALA A 99 8.50 -0.84 -4.79
CA ALA A 99 9.28 -2.05 -4.97
C ALA A 99 9.11 -3.02 -3.78
N ARG A 100 9.10 -2.50 -2.55
CA ARG A 100 8.91 -3.31 -1.34
C ARG A 100 7.55 -4.00 -1.33
N PHE A 101 6.46 -3.26 -1.56
CA PHE A 101 5.11 -3.82 -1.62
C PHE A 101 4.97 -4.87 -2.72
N SER A 102 5.48 -4.58 -3.92
CA SER A 102 5.37 -5.49 -5.07
C SER A 102 6.17 -6.79 -4.86
N ASN A 103 7.36 -6.69 -4.26
CA ASN A 103 8.15 -7.88 -3.88
C ASN A 103 7.45 -8.75 -2.83
N ILE A 104 6.73 -8.15 -1.88
CA ILE A 104 5.94 -8.89 -0.89
C ILE A 104 4.78 -9.62 -1.59
N TYR A 105 4.08 -8.95 -2.49
CA TYR A 105 2.99 -9.52 -3.27
C TYR A 105 3.47 -10.73 -4.10
N LEU A 106 4.57 -10.58 -4.82
CA LEU A 106 5.18 -11.65 -5.62
C LEU A 106 5.55 -12.88 -4.78
N LYS A 107 6.13 -12.67 -3.59
CA LYS A 107 6.47 -13.77 -2.67
C LYS A 107 5.24 -14.52 -2.19
N ILE A 108 4.17 -13.81 -1.86
CA ILE A 108 2.91 -14.42 -1.43
C ILE A 108 2.27 -15.20 -2.57
N ALA A 109 2.19 -14.61 -3.76
CA ALA A 109 1.64 -15.27 -4.94
C ALA A 109 2.42 -16.55 -5.30
N LYS A 110 3.76 -16.49 -5.31
CA LYS A 110 4.62 -17.69 -5.48
C LYS A 110 4.36 -18.75 -4.40
N SER A 111 4.26 -18.33 -3.14
CA SER A 111 3.97 -19.25 -2.03
C SER A 111 2.58 -19.87 -2.11
N PHE A 112 1.59 -19.13 -2.60
CA PHE A 112 0.23 -19.63 -2.84
C PHE A 112 0.21 -20.68 -3.95
N MET A 113 0.95 -20.45 -5.03
CA MET A 113 1.12 -21.40 -6.13
C MET A 113 1.77 -22.72 -5.68
N GLU A 114 2.80 -22.64 -4.83
CA GLU A 114 3.53 -23.82 -4.34
C GLU A 114 2.76 -24.60 -3.28
N LYS A 115 2.09 -23.90 -2.35
CA LYS A 115 1.48 -24.51 -1.15
C LYS A 115 -0.03 -24.73 -1.28
N GLY A 116 -0.64 -24.19 -2.34
CA GLY A 116 -2.04 -24.37 -2.68
C GLY A 116 -3.02 -23.53 -1.83
N PRO A 117 -4.34 -23.72 -2.06
CA PRO A 117 -5.40 -22.84 -1.58
C PRO A 117 -5.58 -22.81 -0.06
N ASN A 118 -5.03 -23.80 0.65
CA ASN A 118 -5.09 -23.85 2.12
C ASN A 118 -4.03 -22.96 2.80
N TYR A 119 -3.03 -22.49 2.06
CA TYR A 119 -1.94 -21.68 2.60
C TYR A 119 -2.39 -20.33 3.18
N PRO A 120 -3.21 -19.50 2.51
CA PRO A 120 -3.57 -18.18 3.00
C PRO A 120 -4.23 -18.21 4.37
N LYS A 121 -5.22 -19.08 4.57
CA LYS A 121 -5.95 -19.21 5.85
C LYS A 121 -5.02 -19.63 7.00
N LYS A 122 -4.06 -20.52 6.74
CA LYS A 122 -3.06 -20.94 7.74
C LYS A 122 -2.08 -19.83 8.07
N GLU A 123 -1.60 -19.12 7.05
CA GLU A 123 -0.59 -18.07 7.21
C GLU A 123 -1.17 -16.83 7.89
N ILE A 124 -2.42 -16.44 7.58
CA ILE A 124 -3.11 -15.35 8.29
C ILE A 124 -3.19 -15.62 9.79
N LYS A 125 -3.59 -16.84 10.20
CA LYS A 125 -3.63 -17.23 11.63
C LYS A 125 -2.27 -17.17 12.28
N ARG A 126 -1.20 -17.56 11.57
CA ARG A 126 0.18 -17.48 12.07
C ARG A 126 0.62 -16.03 12.27
N LEU A 127 0.37 -15.17 11.28
CA LEU A 127 0.72 -13.75 11.33
C LEU A 127 -0.02 -13.02 12.45
N GLN A 128 -1.31 -13.34 12.66
CA GLN A 128 -2.10 -12.77 13.74
C GLN A 128 -1.50 -13.06 15.13
N ARG A 129 -1.10 -14.31 15.40
CA ARG A 129 -0.42 -14.68 16.65
C ARG A 129 0.90 -13.94 16.87
N ILE A 130 1.60 -13.58 15.79
CA ILE A 130 2.87 -12.83 15.88
C ILE A 130 2.60 -11.35 16.11
N LEU A 131 1.54 -10.80 15.52
CA LEU A 131 1.11 -9.42 15.75
C LEU A 131 0.61 -9.19 17.18
N GLU A 132 0.10 -10.24 17.84
CA GLU A 132 -0.27 -10.21 19.26
C GLU A 132 0.94 -10.16 20.21
N GLN A 133 2.14 -10.51 19.72
CA GLN A 133 3.38 -10.45 20.51
C GLN A 133 4.03 -9.07 20.39
N SER A 134 4.85 -8.70 21.38
CA SER A 134 5.64 -7.46 21.29
C SER A 134 6.71 -7.58 20.20
N ILE A 135 6.50 -6.90 19.09
CA ILE A 135 7.42 -6.86 17.96
C ILE A 135 7.79 -5.42 17.61
N ASN A 136 8.91 -5.24 16.93
CA ASN A 136 9.33 -3.93 16.42
C ASN A 136 8.29 -3.39 15.42
N ALA A 137 7.97 -2.10 15.52
CA ALA A 137 6.99 -1.41 14.66
C ALA A 137 7.21 -1.67 13.16
N VAL A 138 8.45 -1.61 12.67
CA VAL A 138 8.76 -1.84 11.24
C VAL A 138 8.38 -3.26 10.81
N LYS A 139 8.60 -4.24 11.69
CA LYS A 139 8.22 -5.64 11.43
C LYS A 139 6.71 -5.83 11.54
N ALA A 140 6.06 -5.13 12.47
CA ALA A 140 4.61 -5.17 12.59
C ALA A 140 3.94 -4.69 11.30
N ASP A 141 4.40 -3.57 10.74
CA ASP A 141 3.88 -3.03 9.48
C ASP A 141 4.03 -4.02 8.33
N GLU A 142 5.21 -4.64 8.18
CA GLU A 142 5.42 -5.67 7.16
C GLU A 142 4.48 -6.88 7.31
N LEU A 143 4.20 -7.30 8.55
CA LEU A 143 3.30 -8.42 8.81
C LEU A 143 1.84 -8.05 8.57
N VAL A 144 1.43 -6.82 8.87
CA VAL A 144 0.10 -6.29 8.53
C VAL A 144 -0.09 -6.26 7.01
N ILE A 145 0.89 -5.74 6.27
CA ILE A 145 0.86 -5.70 4.80
C ILE A 145 0.73 -7.13 4.24
N LYS A 146 1.53 -8.08 4.73
CA LYS A 146 1.45 -9.49 4.32
C LYS A 146 0.08 -10.09 4.61
N LYS A 147 -0.48 -9.80 5.78
CA LYS A 147 -1.82 -10.28 6.18
C LYS A 147 -2.90 -9.77 5.23
N ASN A 148 -2.87 -8.48 4.90
CA ASN A 148 -3.87 -7.84 4.04
C ASN A 148 -3.79 -8.36 2.59
N ILE A 149 -2.58 -8.62 2.09
CA ILE A 149 -2.40 -9.29 0.80
C ILE A 149 -2.91 -10.73 0.86
N LEU A 150 -2.57 -11.50 1.90
CA LEU A 150 -3.02 -12.90 2.03
C LEU A 150 -4.54 -13.00 2.13
N SER A 151 -5.23 -12.03 2.73
CA SER A 151 -6.70 -12.04 2.78
C SER A 151 -7.35 -11.98 1.40
N THR A 152 -6.67 -11.46 0.36
CA THR A 152 -7.21 -11.47 -1.00
C THR A 152 -7.22 -12.86 -1.64
N PHE A 153 -6.31 -13.75 -1.21
CA PHE A 153 -6.23 -15.14 -1.66
C PHE A 153 -7.04 -16.11 -0.79
N ALA A 154 -7.59 -15.65 0.34
CA ALA A 154 -8.31 -16.48 1.30
C ALA A 154 -9.84 -16.48 1.10
N ALA A 155 -10.34 -15.66 0.16
CA ALA A 155 -11.75 -15.54 -0.20
C ALA A 155 -12.31 -16.85 -0.79
#